data_AF-B0KHP0-F1
#
_entry.id   AF-B0KHP0-F1
#
_cell.length_a   1.000
_cell.length_b   1.000
_cell.length_c   1.000
_cell.angle_alpha   90.00
_cell.angle_beta   90.00
_cell.angle_gamma   90.00
#
_symmetry.space_group_name_H-M   'P 1'
#
loop_
_entity.id
_entity.type
_entity.pdbx_description
1 polymer ?
#
loop_
_entity_poly.entity_id
_entity_poly.type
_entity_poly.pdbx_seq_one_letter_code
_entity_poly.pdbx_strand_id
1 'polypeptide(L)'
;MTSHPLLFAPLLIALVGLAGCTSLSRVSQVVMDPSLPIGPPKDHPTQLAFSINASPTLNGNPNSLDVAVEQDTALEPSPYAVTLSADDPYALTEKIGTLFEYLQAQFPAISPVEMDEENDSPQARSPLEESAPGSYDDPTVVLTLPRSAAAASEQVATPMAIKILQLRDDSLLRNTVYQLLDQDPAAALRSTYIRADDYLLSPGQFKYIPFEAIHAETRFVAVIGDYRGHENASWRQVLRIPPRGHQIVLSVLVNDTHIVLKEED
;
A
#
# COMPACT_ATOMS: atom_id res chain seq x y z
N MET A 1 23.98 11.67 89.64
CA MET A 1 24.15 12.46 88.40
C MET A 1 25.61 12.29 88.04
N THR A 2 26.04 11.60 86.99
CA THR A 2 25.62 11.66 85.58
C THR A 2 25.94 10.33 84.87
N SER A 3 25.21 10.09 83.78
CA SER A 3 25.11 8.87 82.98
C SER A 3 25.96 8.93 81.71
N HIS A 4 26.67 7.84 81.39
CA HIS A 4 26.99 7.46 80.00
C HIS A 4 26.85 5.94 79.86
N PRO A 5 26.05 5.48 78.89
CA PRO A 5 26.66 4.79 77.76
C PRO A 5 26.02 5.20 76.42
N LEU A 6 26.80 5.95 75.65
CA LEU A 6 26.73 6.04 74.18
C LEU A 6 27.70 4.98 73.65
N LEU A 7 27.23 3.86 73.06
CA LEU A 7 27.98 3.05 72.07
C LEU A 7 27.32 1.70 71.70
N PHE A 8 25.98 1.58 71.61
CA PHE A 8 25.38 0.36 71.00
C PHE A 8 24.22 0.63 70.04
N ALA A 9 23.73 1.87 69.95
CA ALA A 9 22.61 2.21 69.08
C ALA A 9 22.93 2.35 67.57
N PRO A 10 24.13 2.79 67.10
CA PRO A 10 24.31 3.01 65.67
C PRO A 10 24.63 1.74 64.88
N LEU A 11 25.04 0.64 65.53
CA LEU A 11 25.39 -0.62 64.85
C LEU A 11 24.15 -1.42 64.43
N LEU A 12 23.05 -1.32 65.17
CA LEU A 12 21.83 -2.10 64.90
C LEU A 12 20.97 -1.47 63.78
N ILE A 13 21.07 -0.16 63.57
CA ILE A 13 20.40 0.55 62.48
C ILE A 13 21.12 0.32 61.13
N ALA A 14 22.43 0.06 61.15
CA ALA A 14 23.20 -0.24 59.94
C ALA A 14 22.92 -1.63 59.34
N LEU A 15 22.37 -2.58 60.12
CA LEU A 15 22.07 -3.94 59.64
C LEU A 15 20.74 -4.06 58.87
N VAL A 16 19.83 -3.10 59.01
CA VAL A 16 18.49 -3.16 58.38
C VAL A 16 18.48 -2.61 56.94
N GLY A 17 19.51 -1.85 56.55
CA GLY A 17 19.63 -1.27 55.20
C GLY A 17 20.12 -2.23 54.10
N LEU A 18 20.44 -3.49 54.42
CA LEU A 18 20.99 -4.48 53.48
C LEU A 18 19.98 -5.55 53.03
N ALA A 19 18.70 -5.45 53.43
CA ALA A 19 17.65 -6.33 52.92
C ALA A 19 17.25 -5.88 51.51
N GLY A 20 17.66 -6.66 50.51
CA GLY A 20 17.57 -6.36 49.08
C GLY A 20 16.19 -5.90 48.58
N CYS A 21 16.17 -4.72 47.98
CA CYS A 21 15.06 -4.18 47.19
C CYS A 21 15.02 -4.81 45.79
N THR A 22 14.57 -6.07 45.64
CA THR A 22 14.34 -6.63 44.29
C THR A 22 13.01 -7.38 44.09
N SER A 23 12.21 -7.62 45.14
CA SER A 23 10.99 -8.45 45.00
C SER A 23 9.65 -7.79 45.36
N LEU A 24 9.63 -6.61 46.00
CA LEU A 24 8.36 -6.02 46.48
C LEU A 24 7.64 -5.14 45.43
N SER A 25 8.38 -4.55 44.48
CA SER A 25 7.80 -3.59 43.51
C SER A 25 6.96 -4.23 42.40
N ARG A 26 7.25 -5.48 42.02
CA ARG A 26 6.49 -6.19 40.97
C ARG A 26 5.13 -6.69 41.45
N VAL A 27 5.00 -7.04 42.73
CA VAL A 27 3.73 -7.54 43.31
C VAL A 27 2.65 -6.45 43.29
N SER A 28 3.01 -5.19 43.55
CA SER A 28 2.04 -4.08 43.48
C SER A 28 1.64 -3.72 42.04
N GLN A 29 2.54 -3.91 41.08
CA GLN A 29 2.28 -3.65 39.66
C GLN A 29 1.31 -4.69 39.06
N VAL A 30 1.44 -5.97 39.42
CA VAL A 30 0.53 -7.04 38.94
C VAL A 30 -0.90 -6.86 39.46
N VAL A 31 -1.08 -6.28 40.66
CA VAL A 31 -2.42 -5.96 41.19
C VAL A 31 -3.09 -4.82 40.40
N MET A 32 -2.30 -3.89 39.85
CA MET A 32 -2.79 -2.74 39.08
C MET A 32 -2.96 -3.04 37.59
N ASP A 33 -2.17 -3.98 37.06
CA ASP A 33 -2.27 -4.48 35.70
C ASP A 33 -2.12 -6.01 35.70
N PRO A 34 -3.24 -6.76 35.77
CA PRO A 34 -3.22 -8.21 35.78
C PRO A 34 -2.78 -8.82 34.44
N SER A 35 -2.53 -8.01 33.40
CA SER A 35 -1.97 -8.48 32.13
C SER A 35 -0.44 -8.62 32.18
N LEU A 36 0.21 -8.13 33.25
CA LEU A 36 1.65 -8.28 33.44
C LEU A 36 2.01 -9.75 33.76
N PRO A 37 2.91 -10.38 32.98
CA PRO A 37 3.21 -11.79 33.14
C PRO A 37 4.06 -12.05 34.39
N ILE A 38 3.72 -13.10 35.12
CA ILE A 38 4.40 -13.52 36.35
C ILE A 38 5.49 -14.56 36.05
N GLY A 39 6.73 -14.29 36.45
CA GLY A 39 7.88 -15.20 36.26
C GLY A 39 9.09 -14.52 35.62
N PRO A 40 10.25 -15.21 35.57
CA PRO A 40 11.41 -14.74 34.81
C PRO A 40 11.06 -14.57 33.32
N PRO A 41 11.63 -13.57 32.61
CA PRO A 41 11.34 -13.32 31.19
C PRO A 41 11.48 -14.57 30.29
N LYS A 42 12.48 -15.40 30.56
CA LYS A 42 12.76 -16.67 29.87
C LYS A 42 11.65 -17.73 29.96
N ASP A 43 10.74 -17.60 30.93
CA ASP A 43 9.68 -18.57 31.19
C ASP A 43 8.35 -18.18 30.52
N HIS A 44 8.25 -16.96 29.98
CA HIS A 44 7.07 -16.53 29.22
C HIS A 44 7.05 -17.12 27.81
N PRO A 45 5.87 -17.36 27.22
CA PRO A 45 5.76 -17.62 25.79
C PRO A 45 6.33 -16.45 25.00
N THR A 46 6.98 -16.74 23.87
CA THR A 46 7.40 -15.68 22.95
C THR A 46 6.18 -14.91 22.45
N GLN A 47 6.29 -13.60 22.34
CA GLN A 47 5.27 -12.74 21.76
C GLN A 47 5.71 -12.28 20.38
N LEU A 48 4.81 -12.35 19.40
CA LEU A 48 5.06 -11.91 18.04
C LEU A 48 4.12 -10.77 17.67
N ALA A 49 4.67 -9.73 17.08
CA ALA A 49 3.92 -8.73 16.33
C ALA A 49 4.28 -8.86 14.84
N PHE A 50 3.36 -8.47 13.96
CA PHE A 50 3.61 -8.48 12.51
C PHE A 50 3.41 -7.09 11.91
N SER A 51 4.36 -6.68 11.09
CA SER A 51 4.33 -5.46 10.28
C SER A 51 4.19 -5.89 8.83
N ILE A 52 2.96 -5.87 8.30
CA ILE A 52 2.66 -6.36 6.96
C ILE A 52 2.56 -5.17 6.00
N ASN A 53 3.36 -5.21 4.93
CA ASN A 53 3.38 -4.20 3.89
C ASN A 53 3.08 -4.85 2.54
N ALA A 54 1.98 -4.44 1.90
CA ALA A 54 1.57 -4.90 0.59
C ALA A 54 1.99 -3.91 -0.50
N SER A 55 2.55 -4.44 -1.59
CA SER A 55 2.87 -3.65 -2.79
C SER A 55 1.63 -2.95 -3.37
N PRO A 56 1.75 -1.73 -3.93
CA PRO A 56 0.68 -1.07 -4.68
C PRO A 56 0.21 -1.87 -5.91
N THR A 57 1.09 -2.70 -6.50
CA THR A 57 0.83 -3.54 -7.67
C THR A 57 0.41 -4.98 -7.29
N LEU A 58 0.02 -5.20 -6.03
CA LEU A 58 -0.25 -6.52 -5.47
C LEU A 58 -1.21 -7.34 -6.33
N ASN A 59 -0.80 -8.58 -6.62
CA ASN A 59 -1.61 -9.60 -7.30
C ASN A 59 -2.29 -9.04 -8.57
N GLY A 60 -1.54 -8.23 -9.32
CA GLY A 60 -1.98 -7.58 -10.54
C GLY A 60 -2.51 -8.58 -11.57
N ASN A 61 -3.59 -8.22 -12.25
CA ASN A 61 -4.15 -9.07 -13.31
C ASN A 61 -3.26 -9.01 -14.57
N PRO A 62 -2.71 -10.14 -15.06
CA PRO A 62 -1.90 -10.15 -16.29
C PRO A 62 -2.70 -9.86 -17.55
N ASN A 63 -4.03 -9.98 -17.49
CA ASN A 63 -4.95 -9.58 -18.56
C ASN A 63 -5.52 -8.18 -18.33
N SER A 64 -5.00 -7.41 -17.36
CA SER A 64 -5.23 -5.97 -17.36
C SER A 64 -4.73 -5.46 -18.71
N LEU A 65 -5.61 -4.80 -19.44
CA LEU A 65 -5.23 -4.18 -20.70
C LEU A 65 -4.06 -3.25 -20.38
N ASP A 66 -2.86 -3.64 -20.81
CA ASP A 66 -1.91 -2.66 -21.30
C ASP A 66 -2.70 -1.96 -22.40
N VAL A 67 -3.34 -0.84 -22.04
CA VAL A 67 -3.36 0.25 -22.99
C VAL A 67 -1.88 0.52 -23.11
N ALA A 68 -1.25 -0.13 -24.10
CA ALA A 68 -0.04 0.38 -24.68
C ALA A 68 -0.31 1.87 -24.72
N VAL A 69 0.57 2.65 -24.09
CA VAL A 69 0.69 4.03 -24.50
C VAL A 69 1.14 3.87 -25.96
N GLU A 70 0.17 3.66 -26.86
CA GLU A 70 0.08 4.42 -28.08
C GLU A 70 0.32 5.82 -27.55
N GLN A 71 1.60 6.19 -27.56
CA GLN A 71 1.98 7.52 -27.95
C GLN A 71 0.98 7.81 -29.04
N ASP A 72 0.06 8.74 -28.78
CA ASP A 72 -0.86 9.31 -29.77
C ASP A 72 0.04 9.77 -30.91
N THR A 73 0.44 8.82 -31.75
CA THR A 73 1.33 9.00 -32.87
C THR A 73 0.32 9.25 -33.94
N ALA A 74 0.05 10.54 -34.08
CA ALA A 74 -0.89 11.09 -35.02
C ALA A 74 -2.33 10.61 -34.79
N LEU A 75 -3.07 11.40 -34.02
CA LEU A 75 -4.35 11.86 -34.58
C LEU A 75 -4.03 12.29 -36.01
N GLU A 76 -4.54 11.58 -37.01
CA GLU A 76 -4.47 12.04 -38.41
C GLU A 76 -4.84 13.52 -38.39
N PRO A 77 -4.01 14.41 -38.97
CA PRO A 77 -4.24 15.84 -38.86
C PRO A 77 -5.60 16.12 -39.51
N SER A 78 -6.64 16.28 -38.69
CA SER A 78 -7.85 16.90 -39.16
C SER A 78 -7.44 18.28 -39.67
N PRO A 79 -8.04 18.78 -40.76
CA PRO A 79 -7.56 20.00 -41.43
C PRO A 79 -7.53 21.25 -40.55
N TYR A 80 -8.06 21.16 -39.31
CA TYR A 80 -8.12 22.23 -38.32
C TYR A 80 -7.47 21.88 -36.97
N ALA A 81 -6.79 20.73 -36.82
CA ALA A 81 -6.07 20.39 -35.58
C ALA A 81 -4.69 21.05 -35.53
N VAL A 82 -4.39 21.76 -34.44
CA VAL A 82 -3.08 22.36 -34.18
C VAL A 82 -2.57 21.91 -32.81
N THR A 83 -1.44 21.20 -32.77
CA THR A 83 -0.75 20.82 -31.54
C THR A 83 0.43 21.77 -31.29
N LEU A 84 0.38 22.49 -30.17
CA LEU A 84 1.44 23.43 -29.76
C LEU A 84 2.21 22.84 -28.57
N SER A 85 3.53 22.78 -28.69
CA SER A 85 4.43 22.37 -27.61
C SER A 85 5.64 23.30 -27.55
N ALA A 86 6.07 23.64 -26.34
CA ALA A 86 7.22 24.50 -26.08
C ALA A 86 7.92 24.08 -24.79
N ASP A 87 9.23 24.25 -24.74
CA ASP A 87 10.07 23.86 -23.60
C ASP A 87 9.99 24.85 -22.43
N ASP A 88 9.50 26.07 -22.69
CA ASP A 88 9.37 27.14 -21.70
C ASP A 88 8.13 28.02 -21.97
N PRO A 89 7.60 28.71 -20.94
CA PRO A 89 6.35 29.48 -21.04
C PRO A 89 6.43 30.73 -21.94
N TYR A 90 7.62 31.33 -22.10
CA TYR A 90 7.80 32.47 -23.00
C TYR A 90 7.74 32.01 -24.46
N ALA A 91 8.43 30.91 -24.80
CA ALA A 91 8.37 30.30 -26.12
C ALA A 91 6.95 29.83 -26.49
N LEU A 92 6.17 29.35 -25.52
CA LEU A 92 4.76 29.02 -25.75
C LEU A 92 3.95 30.27 -26.13
N THR A 93 4.18 31.39 -25.43
CA THR A 93 3.44 32.64 -25.63
C THR A 93 3.72 33.22 -27.02
N GLU A 94 4.96 33.15 -27.51
CA GLU A 94 5.28 33.55 -28.88
C GLU A 94 4.58 32.66 -29.93
N LYS A 95 4.57 31.34 -29.72
CA LYS A 95 3.88 30.41 -30.62
C LYS A 95 2.36 30.62 -30.65
N ILE A 96 1.76 30.98 -29.52
CA ILE A 96 0.34 31.34 -29.45
C ILE A 96 0.09 32.68 -30.16
N GLY A 97 0.94 33.68 -29.94
CA GLY A 97 0.80 35.00 -30.56
C GLY A 97 0.89 34.94 -32.09
N THR A 98 1.84 34.18 -32.62
CA THR A 98 1.99 33.96 -34.07
C THR A 98 0.81 33.21 -34.69
N LEU A 99 0.27 32.21 -34.00
CA LEU A 99 -0.94 31.52 -34.47
C LEU A 99 -2.13 32.48 -34.49
N PHE A 100 -2.27 33.34 -33.46
CA PHE A 100 -3.34 34.32 -33.39
C PHE A 100 -3.26 35.34 -34.54
N GLU A 101 -2.08 35.89 -34.82
CA GLU A 101 -1.87 36.80 -35.95
C GLU A 101 -2.21 36.14 -37.28
N TYR A 102 -1.78 34.88 -37.48
CA TYR A 102 -2.10 34.12 -38.68
C TYR A 102 -3.61 33.93 -38.87
N LEU A 103 -4.32 33.56 -37.80
CA LEU A 103 -5.77 33.41 -37.83
C LEU A 103 -6.47 34.74 -38.11
N GLN A 104 -6.01 35.84 -37.51
CA GLN A 104 -6.62 37.15 -37.71
C GLN A 104 -6.36 37.73 -39.12
N ALA A 105 -5.20 37.42 -39.71
CA ALA A 105 -4.88 37.80 -41.09
C ALA A 105 -5.70 36.99 -42.11
N GLN A 106 -5.89 35.69 -41.86
CA GLN A 106 -6.57 34.79 -42.78
C GLN A 106 -8.11 34.80 -42.61
N PHE A 107 -8.59 35.09 -41.40
CA PHE A 107 -10.00 35.13 -41.03
C PHE A 107 -10.26 36.38 -40.18
N PRO A 108 -10.27 37.58 -40.78
CA PRO A 108 -10.56 38.80 -40.05
C PRO A 108 -11.94 38.71 -39.40
N ALA A 109 -12.01 38.92 -38.09
CA ALA A 109 -13.27 38.98 -37.36
C ALA A 109 -14.07 40.21 -37.82
N ILE A 110 -14.98 40.03 -38.77
CA ILE A 110 -15.93 41.06 -39.16
C ILE A 110 -17.02 41.09 -38.09
N SER A 111 -16.98 42.12 -37.24
CA SER A 111 -18.08 42.44 -36.32
C SER A 111 -19.20 43.11 -37.12
N PRO A 112 -20.45 42.61 -37.11
CA PRO A 112 -21.51 43.18 -37.94
C PRO A 112 -22.19 44.36 -37.23
N VAL A 113 -21.56 45.53 -37.25
CA VAL A 113 -22.17 46.85 -36.95
C VAL A 113 -21.27 47.86 -37.65
N GLU A 114 -21.62 48.65 -38.66
CA GLU A 114 -22.81 49.37 -39.08
C GLU A 114 -22.60 49.63 -40.59
N MET A 115 -23.66 49.73 -41.40
CA MET A 115 -23.62 50.62 -42.58
C MET A 115 -25.02 50.87 -43.14
N ASP A 116 -25.25 52.15 -43.34
CA ASP A 116 -26.39 52.81 -43.93
C ASP A 116 -27.00 52.09 -45.14
N GLU A 117 -28.33 52.21 -45.21
CA GLU A 117 -29.12 52.00 -46.42
C GLU A 117 -28.56 52.92 -47.52
N GLU A 118 -27.81 52.37 -48.49
CA GLU A 118 -27.91 52.68 -49.93
C GLU A 118 -26.75 52.01 -50.70
N ASN A 119 -26.84 50.70 -50.97
CA ASN A 119 -26.31 50.18 -52.25
C ASN A 119 -26.83 48.77 -52.55
N ASP A 120 -27.40 48.65 -53.74
CA ASP A 120 -27.93 47.43 -54.33
C ASP A 120 -26.76 46.57 -54.85
N SER A 121 -26.39 45.53 -54.11
CA SER A 121 -25.55 44.42 -54.57
C SER A 121 -25.85 43.17 -53.74
N PRO A 122 -26.03 41.99 -54.36
CA PRO A 122 -26.34 40.78 -53.63
C PRO A 122 -25.14 40.41 -52.75
N GLN A 123 -25.29 40.64 -51.45
CA GLN A 123 -24.33 40.23 -50.43
C GLN A 123 -24.07 38.73 -50.62
N ALA A 124 -22.80 38.39 -50.87
CA ALA A 124 -22.32 37.02 -50.79
C ALA A 124 -22.53 36.55 -49.35
N ARG A 125 -23.66 35.90 -49.10
CA ARG A 125 -23.94 35.27 -47.82
C ARG A 125 -22.87 34.20 -47.61
N SER A 126 -22.20 34.23 -46.47
CA SER A 126 -21.46 33.07 -45.97
C SER A 126 -22.36 31.84 -46.05
N PRO A 127 -21.85 30.65 -46.44
CA PRO A 127 -22.55 29.42 -46.16
C PRO A 127 -22.55 29.23 -44.65
N LEU A 128 -23.50 29.86 -43.97
CA LEU A 128 -23.89 29.47 -42.63
C LEU A 128 -24.61 28.14 -42.80
N GLU A 129 -23.85 27.07 -42.62
CA GLU A 129 -24.42 25.78 -42.27
C GLU A 129 -25.33 26.02 -41.06
N GLU A 130 -26.60 25.65 -41.22
CA GLU A 130 -27.64 25.82 -40.21
C GLU A 130 -27.40 24.84 -39.06
N SER A 131 -26.43 25.15 -38.21
CA SER A 131 -26.25 24.46 -36.93
C SER A 131 -27.34 24.96 -35.98
N ALA A 132 -28.50 24.31 -36.04
CA ALA A 132 -29.60 24.54 -35.12
C ALA A 132 -29.12 24.27 -33.67
N PRO A 133 -29.35 25.19 -32.71
CA PRO A 133 -28.94 24.98 -31.33
C PRO A 133 -29.73 23.80 -30.75
N GLY A 134 -29.04 22.68 -30.51
CA GLY A 134 -29.61 21.44 -29.97
C GLY A 134 -29.37 20.17 -30.81
N SER A 135 -28.69 20.26 -31.96
CA SER A 135 -28.28 19.07 -32.71
C SER A 135 -26.96 18.51 -32.16
N TYR A 136 -26.99 17.29 -31.61
CA TYR A 136 -25.80 16.55 -31.17
C TYR A 136 -25.27 15.58 -32.23
N ASP A 137 -25.92 15.50 -33.39
CA ASP A 137 -25.52 14.64 -34.52
C ASP A 137 -24.56 15.33 -35.49
N ASP A 138 -23.97 16.46 -35.11
CA ASP A 138 -22.95 17.13 -35.91
C ASP A 138 -21.62 16.36 -35.79
N PRO A 139 -21.12 15.72 -36.87
CA PRO A 139 -19.88 14.94 -36.83
C PRO A 139 -18.63 15.80 -36.58
N THR A 140 -18.75 17.14 -36.53
CA THR A 140 -17.63 18.05 -36.33
C THR A 140 -17.36 18.45 -34.87
N VAL A 141 -18.25 18.12 -33.93
CA VAL A 141 -18.04 18.44 -32.50
C VAL A 141 -17.64 17.19 -31.72
N VAL A 142 -16.38 16.82 -31.83
CA VAL A 142 -15.77 15.86 -30.89
C VAL A 142 -15.43 16.61 -29.61
N LEU A 143 -16.24 16.44 -28.56
CA LEU A 143 -15.85 16.84 -27.21
C LEU A 143 -14.73 15.92 -26.71
N THR A 144 -13.49 16.25 -27.08
CA THR A 144 -12.32 15.66 -26.43
C THR A 144 -12.25 16.21 -25.01
N LEU A 145 -12.78 15.47 -24.05
CA LEU A 145 -12.45 15.66 -22.64
C LEU A 145 -10.92 15.72 -22.56
N PRO A 146 -10.31 16.72 -21.89
CA PRO A 146 -8.88 16.67 -21.64
C PRO A 146 -8.63 15.36 -20.92
N ARG A 147 -7.97 14.43 -21.62
CA ARG A 147 -7.60 13.14 -21.04
C ARG A 147 -6.74 13.52 -19.86
N SER A 148 -7.29 13.33 -18.65
CA SER A 148 -6.55 13.47 -17.42
C SER A 148 -5.27 12.70 -17.62
N ALA A 149 -4.15 13.42 -17.55
CA ALA A 149 -2.82 12.91 -17.86
C ALA A 149 -2.67 11.53 -17.21
N ALA A 150 -2.49 10.52 -18.07
CA ALA A 150 -2.13 9.14 -17.79
C ALA A 150 -2.20 8.75 -16.30
N ALA A 151 -3.32 8.14 -15.89
CA ALA A 151 -3.16 6.99 -14.99
C ALA A 151 -2.26 6.02 -15.76
N ALA A 152 -1.04 5.83 -15.27
CA ALA A 152 -0.16 4.78 -15.76
C ALA A 152 -0.98 3.49 -15.91
N SER A 153 -0.69 2.70 -16.95
CA SER A 153 -1.18 1.32 -17.04
C SER A 153 -0.59 0.54 -15.86
N GLU A 154 -1.18 0.72 -14.70
CA GLU A 154 -0.92 -0.08 -13.53
C GLU A 154 -1.75 -1.34 -13.72
N GLN A 155 -1.07 -2.49 -13.75
CA GLN A 155 -1.72 -3.78 -13.59
C GLN A 155 -2.75 -3.63 -12.48
N VAL A 156 -4.02 -3.93 -12.77
CA VAL A 156 -5.10 -3.66 -11.81
C VAL A 156 -4.83 -4.54 -10.60
N ALA A 157 -4.34 -3.91 -9.54
CA ALA A 157 -3.95 -4.58 -8.33
C ALA A 157 -5.20 -5.12 -7.64
N THR A 158 -5.14 -6.36 -7.16
CA THR A 158 -6.31 -7.02 -6.56
C THR A 158 -6.03 -7.36 -5.10
N PRO A 159 -7.03 -7.24 -4.21
CA PRO A 159 -6.89 -7.69 -2.84
C PRO A 159 -6.50 -9.17 -2.78
N MET A 160 -5.65 -9.53 -1.83
CA MET A 160 -5.12 -10.88 -1.68
C MET A 160 -5.21 -11.34 -0.22
N ALA A 161 -5.60 -12.59 -0.02
CA ALA A 161 -5.54 -13.21 1.29
C ALA A 161 -4.12 -13.73 1.57
N ILE A 162 -3.66 -13.55 2.80
CA ILE A 162 -2.49 -14.20 3.34
C ILE A 162 -2.89 -15.02 4.57
N LYS A 163 -2.19 -16.12 4.81
CA LYS A 163 -2.34 -16.92 6.03
C LYS A 163 -1.02 -16.97 6.76
N ILE A 164 -1.05 -16.65 8.05
CA ILE A 164 0.09 -16.78 8.95
C ILE A 164 -0.07 -18.10 9.72
N LEU A 165 0.92 -18.98 9.60
CA LEU A 165 0.91 -20.32 10.17
C LEU A 165 1.93 -20.42 11.29
N GLN A 166 1.51 -20.96 12.42
CA GLN A 166 2.40 -21.40 13.49
C GLN A 166 2.63 -22.90 13.38
N LEU A 167 3.91 -23.30 13.32
CA LEU A 167 4.31 -24.67 13.03
C LEU A 167 5.32 -25.19 14.05
N ARG A 168 5.23 -26.49 14.32
CA ARG A 168 6.24 -27.25 15.08
C ARG A 168 7.47 -27.56 14.24
N ASP A 169 7.27 -27.82 12.95
CA ASP A 169 8.29 -28.20 11.97
C ASP A 169 7.92 -27.69 10.57
N ASP A 170 8.90 -27.32 9.75
CA ASP A 170 8.69 -26.76 8.41
C ASP A 170 8.77 -27.81 7.28
N SER A 171 9.18 -29.04 7.56
CA SER A 171 9.41 -30.08 6.54
C SER A 171 8.15 -30.39 5.74
N LEU A 172 6.99 -30.52 6.39
CA LEU A 172 5.74 -30.81 5.68
C LEU A 172 5.28 -29.62 4.84
N LEU A 173 5.41 -28.39 5.35
CA LEU A 173 5.10 -27.19 4.59
C LEU A 173 5.96 -27.11 3.32
N ARG A 174 7.25 -27.49 3.42
CA ARG A 174 8.16 -27.43 2.28
C ARG A 174 7.86 -28.41 1.16
N ASN A 175 7.21 -29.52 1.49
CA ASN A 175 6.88 -30.61 0.56
C ASN A 175 5.40 -30.61 0.15
N THR A 176 4.62 -29.62 0.57
CA THR A 176 3.18 -29.51 0.28
C THR A 176 2.92 -28.52 -0.86
N VAL A 177 1.83 -28.73 -1.59
CA VAL A 177 1.33 -27.84 -2.64
C VAL A 177 0.27 -26.88 -2.11
N TYR A 178 0.15 -25.71 -2.75
CA TYR A 178 -0.79 -24.65 -2.33
C TYR A 178 -2.24 -25.16 -2.18
N GLN A 179 -2.72 -25.93 -3.16
CA GLN A 179 -4.11 -26.42 -3.19
C GLN A 179 -4.53 -27.23 -1.95
N LEU A 180 -3.60 -27.99 -1.35
CA LEU A 180 -3.88 -28.75 -0.13
C LEU A 180 -3.92 -27.85 1.10
N LEU A 181 -3.06 -26.82 1.14
CA LEU A 181 -3.00 -25.84 2.22
C LEU A 181 -4.20 -24.90 2.22
N ASP A 182 -4.72 -24.57 1.05
CA ASP A 182 -5.91 -23.72 0.91
C ASP A 182 -7.19 -24.46 1.35
N GLN A 183 -7.31 -25.75 1.01
CA GLN A 183 -8.45 -26.57 1.42
C GLN A 183 -8.45 -26.86 2.92
N ASP A 184 -7.38 -27.47 3.44
CA ASP A 184 -7.26 -27.78 4.86
C ASP A 184 -5.77 -27.82 5.28
N PRO A 185 -5.26 -26.74 5.89
CA PRO A 185 -3.87 -26.69 6.33
C PRO A 185 -3.59 -27.68 7.46
N ALA A 186 -4.59 -28.01 8.30
CA ALA A 186 -4.43 -28.96 9.39
C ALA A 186 -4.30 -30.39 8.87
N ALA A 187 -5.08 -30.76 7.85
CA ALA A 187 -4.95 -32.06 7.19
C ALA A 187 -3.61 -32.17 6.43
N ALA A 188 -3.20 -31.12 5.71
CA ALA A 188 -1.99 -31.12 4.92
C ALA A 188 -0.71 -31.21 5.78
N LEU A 189 -0.66 -30.43 6.86
CA LEU A 189 0.50 -30.33 7.75
C LEU A 189 0.42 -31.30 8.95
N ARG A 190 -0.72 -31.97 9.15
CA ARG A 190 -0.89 -33.03 10.16
C ARG A 190 -0.44 -32.56 11.55
N SER A 191 0.45 -33.31 12.19
CA SER A 191 0.96 -33.02 13.55
C SER A 191 1.94 -31.85 13.63
N THR A 192 2.36 -31.24 12.51
CA THR A 192 3.23 -30.06 12.52
C THR A 192 2.44 -28.76 12.55
N TYR A 193 1.15 -28.80 12.24
CA TYR A 193 0.23 -27.68 12.35
C TYR A 193 -0.08 -27.36 13.82
N ILE A 194 -0.10 -26.07 14.14
CA ILE A 194 -0.55 -25.58 15.45
C ILE A 194 -1.73 -24.64 15.27
N ARG A 195 -1.56 -23.59 14.45
CA ARG A 195 -2.57 -22.56 14.23
C ARG A 195 -2.35 -21.87 12.88
N ALA A 196 -3.43 -21.37 12.30
CA ALA A 196 -3.46 -20.46 11.17
C ALA A 196 -4.28 -19.23 11.52
N ASP A 197 -3.86 -18.08 11.02
CA ASP A 197 -4.60 -16.83 11.07
C ASP A 197 -4.70 -16.24 9.66
N ASP A 198 -5.92 -15.95 9.21
CA ASP A 198 -6.22 -15.44 7.88
C ASP A 198 -6.34 -13.91 7.87
N TYR A 199 -5.70 -13.27 6.90
CA TYR A 199 -5.78 -11.82 6.72
C TYR A 199 -5.99 -11.44 5.26
N LEU A 200 -6.93 -10.53 5.02
CA LEU A 200 -7.08 -9.88 3.72
C LEU A 200 -6.20 -8.62 3.67
N LEU A 201 -5.46 -8.48 2.58
CA LEU A 201 -4.62 -7.31 2.27
C LEU A 201 -5.13 -6.62 1.01
N SER A 202 -5.26 -5.30 1.08
CA SER A 202 -5.48 -4.45 -0.08
C SER A 202 -4.15 -4.01 -0.71
N PRO A 203 -4.13 -3.69 -2.01
CA PRO A 203 -2.94 -3.12 -2.65
C PRO A 203 -2.46 -1.85 -1.95
N GLY A 204 -1.15 -1.74 -1.72
CA GLY A 204 -0.53 -0.59 -1.03
C GLY A 204 -0.84 -0.52 0.48
N GLN A 205 -1.54 -1.51 1.05
CA GLN A 205 -1.94 -1.46 2.45
C GLN A 205 -0.80 -1.82 3.38
N PHE A 206 -0.69 -1.02 4.45
CA PHE A 206 0.05 -1.38 5.64
C PHE A 206 -0.89 -1.91 6.72
N LYS A 207 -0.53 -3.04 7.34
CA LYS A 207 -1.29 -3.66 8.43
C LYS A 207 -0.37 -4.10 9.57
N TYR A 208 -0.63 -3.59 10.76
CA TYR A 208 0.07 -4.00 11.98
C TYR A 208 -0.78 -4.95 12.82
N ILE A 209 -0.21 -6.09 13.20
CA ILE A 209 -0.80 -7.05 14.13
C ILE A 209 -0.03 -6.92 15.46
N PRO A 210 -0.71 -6.59 16.57
CA PRO A 210 -0.06 -6.38 17.86
C PRO A 210 0.52 -7.68 18.42
N PHE A 211 1.33 -7.54 19.47
CA PHE A 211 1.97 -8.67 20.13
C PHE A 211 0.96 -9.70 20.64
N GLU A 212 1.05 -10.93 20.13
CA GLU A 212 0.30 -12.10 20.60
C GLU A 212 1.27 -13.18 21.08
N ALA A 213 0.91 -13.84 22.19
CA ALA A 213 1.68 -14.96 22.72
C ALA A 213 1.54 -16.18 21.81
N ILE A 214 2.67 -16.74 21.37
CA ILE A 214 2.67 -17.95 20.54
C ILE A 214 2.48 -19.21 21.39
N HIS A 215 2.08 -20.29 20.74
CA HIS A 215 1.99 -21.58 21.39
C HIS A 215 3.38 -22.08 21.82
N ALA A 216 3.46 -22.75 22.98
CA ALA A 216 4.72 -23.20 23.57
C ALA A 216 5.51 -24.21 22.68
N GLU A 217 4.82 -24.84 21.73
CA GLU A 217 5.39 -25.80 20.78
C GLU A 217 5.73 -25.18 19.42
N THR A 218 5.38 -23.91 19.18
CA THR A 218 5.72 -23.21 17.93
C THR A 218 7.23 -23.06 17.86
N ARG A 219 7.81 -23.43 16.71
CA ARG A 219 9.24 -23.30 16.40
C ARG A 219 9.47 -22.57 15.09
N PHE A 220 8.47 -22.58 14.21
CA PHE A 220 8.51 -21.93 12.92
C PHE A 220 7.23 -21.12 12.73
N VAL A 221 7.38 -19.97 12.09
CA VAL A 221 6.28 -19.15 11.58
C VAL A 221 6.40 -19.13 10.08
N ALA A 222 5.31 -19.41 9.39
CA ALA A 222 5.24 -19.32 7.95
C ALA A 222 4.16 -18.35 7.52
N VAL A 223 4.39 -17.68 6.39
CA VAL A 223 3.38 -16.85 5.73
C VAL A 223 3.16 -17.44 4.35
N ILE A 224 1.90 -17.67 4.01
CA ILE A 224 1.46 -18.10 2.68
C ILE A 224 0.52 -17.06 2.09
N GLY A 225 0.64 -16.80 0.79
CA GLY A 225 -0.22 -15.86 0.07
C GLY A 225 -0.92 -16.48 -1.13
N ASP A 226 -2.15 -16.05 -1.38
CA ASP A 226 -2.97 -16.53 -2.49
C ASP A 226 -2.67 -15.78 -3.81
N TYR A 227 -1.49 -16.03 -4.36
CA TYR A 227 -1.10 -15.46 -5.65
C TYR A 227 -1.88 -16.09 -6.79
N ARG A 228 -2.36 -15.29 -7.75
CA ARG A 228 -3.03 -15.82 -8.95
C ARG A 228 -2.15 -16.76 -9.79
N GLY A 229 -0.83 -16.61 -9.73
CA GLY A 229 0.15 -17.41 -10.46
C GLY A 229 1.10 -18.16 -9.53
N HIS A 230 0.60 -19.16 -8.79
CA HIS A 230 1.40 -19.92 -7.80
C HIS A 230 2.64 -20.61 -8.39
N GLU A 231 2.68 -20.83 -9.70
CA GLU A 231 3.79 -21.54 -10.39
C GLU A 231 5.06 -20.68 -10.51
N ASN A 232 4.89 -19.37 -10.70
CA ASN A 232 5.99 -18.41 -10.89
C ASN A 232 6.20 -17.51 -9.66
N ALA A 233 5.38 -17.67 -8.62
CA ALA A 233 5.43 -16.86 -7.42
C ALA A 233 6.00 -17.65 -6.22
N SER A 234 6.86 -17.02 -5.43
CA SER A 234 7.27 -17.54 -4.12
C SER A 234 6.19 -17.23 -3.09
N TRP A 235 5.10 -18.00 -3.18
CA TRP A 235 3.88 -17.84 -2.38
C TRP A 235 4.03 -18.23 -0.91
N ARG A 236 5.17 -18.80 -0.51
CA ARG A 236 5.45 -19.24 0.88
C ARG A 236 6.80 -18.76 1.36
N GLN A 237 6.85 -18.34 2.62
CA GLN A 237 8.08 -18.05 3.32
C GLN A 237 7.99 -18.58 4.75
N VAL A 238 9.10 -19.09 5.29
CA VAL A 238 9.17 -19.65 6.65
C VAL A 238 10.38 -19.09 7.40
N LEU A 239 10.18 -18.81 8.67
CA LEU A 239 11.19 -18.29 9.59
C LEU A 239 11.18 -19.13 10.88
N ARG A 240 12.37 -19.44 11.39
CA ARG A 240 12.54 -20.14 12.66
C ARG A 240 12.57 -19.11 13.78
N ILE A 241 11.81 -19.35 14.84
CA ILE A 241 11.72 -18.44 15.98
C ILE A 241 11.98 -19.16 17.32
N PRO A 242 12.54 -18.45 18.32
CA PRO A 242 12.66 -18.98 19.67
C PRO A 242 11.29 -19.05 20.35
N PRO A 243 10.96 -20.13 21.07
CA PRO A 243 9.61 -20.36 21.59
C PRO A 243 9.27 -19.67 22.92
N ARG A 244 10.28 -19.21 23.66
CA ARG A 244 10.10 -18.64 24.99
C ARG A 244 10.97 -17.40 25.20
N GLY A 245 10.42 -16.45 25.94
CA GLY A 245 11.11 -15.29 26.51
C GLY A 245 11.61 -14.25 25.52
N HIS A 246 11.04 -14.22 24.32
CA HIS A 246 11.36 -13.21 23.32
C HIS A 246 10.10 -12.42 22.95
N GLN A 247 10.31 -11.17 22.58
CA GLN A 247 9.30 -10.33 21.97
C GLN A 247 9.87 -9.87 20.63
N ILE A 248 9.30 -10.36 19.54
CA ILE A 248 9.87 -10.23 18.20
C ILE A 248 8.85 -9.54 17.30
N VAL A 249 9.30 -8.55 16.54
CA VAL A 249 8.51 -7.94 15.47
C VAL A 249 8.94 -8.58 14.15
N LEU A 250 7.98 -9.06 13.39
CA LEU A 250 8.22 -9.69 12.09
C LEU A 250 7.72 -8.79 10.98
N SER A 251 8.62 -8.42 10.06
CA SER A 251 8.28 -7.69 8.85
C SER A 251 7.88 -8.66 7.73
N VAL A 252 6.67 -8.47 7.21
CA VAL A 252 6.10 -9.24 6.09
C VAL A 252 5.95 -8.30 4.90
N LEU A 253 6.85 -8.40 3.94
CA LEU A 253 6.74 -7.68 2.67
C LEU A 253 6.08 -8.59 1.63
N VAL A 254 4.94 -8.16 1.13
CA VAL A 254 4.15 -8.87 0.12
C VAL A 254 4.29 -8.13 -1.20
N ASN A 255 5.13 -8.67 -2.08
CA ASN A 255 5.33 -8.15 -3.44
C ASN A 255 4.41 -8.87 -4.43
N ASP A 256 4.57 -8.57 -5.72
CA ASP A 256 3.71 -9.08 -6.79
C ASP A 256 3.97 -10.56 -7.11
N THR A 257 5.19 -11.05 -6.84
CA THR A 257 5.64 -12.41 -7.17
C THR A 257 6.24 -13.17 -5.99
N HIS A 258 6.46 -12.53 -4.84
CA HIS A 258 7.09 -13.21 -3.72
C HIS A 258 6.77 -12.54 -2.38
N ILE A 259 6.86 -13.34 -1.32
CA ILE A 259 6.73 -12.87 0.07
C ILE A 259 8.09 -12.92 0.74
N VAL A 260 8.42 -11.86 1.47
CA VAL A 260 9.59 -11.80 2.33
C VAL A 260 9.14 -11.69 3.78
N LEU A 261 9.64 -12.59 4.62
CA LEU A 261 9.43 -12.60 6.06
C LEU A 261 10.80 -12.48 6.72
N LYS A 262 10.98 -11.47 7.56
CA LYS A 262 12.21 -11.19 8.29
C LYS A 262 11.88 -10.70 9.71
N GLU A 263 12.81 -10.90 10.63
CA GLU A 263 12.77 -10.20 11.92
C GLU A 263 13.10 -8.72 11.67
N GLU A 264 12.37 -7.83 12.33
CA GLU A 264 12.62 -6.38 12.32
C GLU A 264 13.69 -6.07 13.39
N ASP A 265 14.76 -5.38 12.99
CA ASP A 265 15.90 -5.01 13.84
C ASP A 265 15.60 -3.81 14.77
#